data_AF-A0A433KH56-F1
#
_entry.id   AF-A0A433KH56-F1
#
_cell.length_a   1.000
_cell.length_b   1.000
_cell.length_c   1.000
_cell.angle_alpha   90.00
_cell.angle_beta   90.00
_cell.angle_gamma   90.00
#
_symmetry.space_group_name_H-M   'P 1'
#
loop_
_entity.id
_entity.type
_entity.pdbx_description
1 polymer ?
#
loop_
_entity_poly.entity_id
_entity_poly.type
_entity_poly.pdbx_seq_one_letter_code
_entity_poly.pdbx_strand_id
1 'polypeptide(L)'
;MHLLSLIRTNYYLKIMARFLEKGMKRSLLRGIRYIVKAPAPETIDSLVGIEKIVIIRPNFRLGNALISTPVIDAFRERFPSARIDYLATDKTLPLLQQRPVDHFYLLSRSAILRPWQCLTLLRRLRAQRYDLAVQVSGGSTSGFIVTRLIGARYSMGSRKGHQRWYSIESEGKSSHAYDDIVNLTRPLGVTCRNRPLLQLTEQERYQATTKIQQLVNFHSNPPSHSGFIAIFVGGHQDKRWPLAFWLMLIDAMEARKIRYVVFLGPEEFRLLAPIEQRLLSSRYGSLCPPLPIRHFAAVLEQAQLLVTPDSGPMHLAAALDVATISLVRQKKSLAFVPREANDTILWRPEISTVIEAIHANLDGQAATTPALAVSVTNNPRPCVTTPPSVVHTYSS
;
A
#
# COMPACT_ATOMS: atom_id res chain seq x y z
N MET A 1 2.85 -26.85 -15.95
CA MET A 1 3.62 -25.59 -15.86
C MET A 1 3.96 -24.96 -17.23
N HIS A 2 3.97 -25.72 -18.33
CA HIS A 2 4.34 -25.24 -19.68
C HIS A 2 3.40 -24.16 -20.27
N LEU A 3 2.07 -24.30 -20.10
CA LEU A 3 1.08 -23.41 -20.70
C LEU A 3 1.08 -21.99 -20.12
N LEU A 4 1.24 -21.85 -18.80
CA LEU A 4 1.28 -20.54 -18.11
C LEU A 4 2.59 -19.78 -18.40
N SER A 5 3.68 -20.50 -18.62
CA SER A 5 4.93 -19.94 -19.13
C SER A 5 4.75 -19.47 -20.57
N LEU A 6 4.19 -20.30 -21.46
CA LEU A 6 3.90 -19.98 -22.86
C LEU A 6 2.96 -18.77 -23.02
N ILE A 7 1.90 -18.66 -22.20
CA ILE A 7 1.00 -17.50 -22.17
C ILE A 7 1.72 -16.23 -21.65
N ARG A 8 2.71 -16.37 -20.76
CA ARG A 8 3.50 -15.23 -20.26
C ARG A 8 4.42 -14.67 -21.34
N THR A 9 4.97 -15.52 -22.19
CA THR A 9 6.00 -15.16 -23.18
C THR A 9 5.43 -14.80 -24.54
N ASN A 10 4.29 -15.40 -24.94
CA ASN A 10 3.68 -15.17 -26.25
C ASN A 10 2.56 -14.10 -26.21
N TYR A 11 2.76 -13.03 -26.97
CA TYR A 11 1.88 -11.86 -27.03
C TYR A 11 0.44 -12.19 -27.48
N TYR A 12 0.28 -13.05 -28.50
CA TYR A 12 -1.04 -13.40 -29.04
C TYR A 12 -1.83 -14.30 -28.10
N LEU A 13 -1.18 -15.30 -27.48
CA LEU A 13 -1.79 -16.14 -26.44
C LEU A 13 -2.23 -15.30 -25.24
N LYS A 14 -1.47 -14.26 -24.88
CA LYS A 14 -1.82 -13.33 -23.80
C LYS A 14 -3.04 -12.48 -24.15
N ILE A 15 -3.19 -12.05 -25.40
CA ILE A 15 -4.38 -11.31 -25.88
C ILE A 15 -5.60 -12.21 -25.89
N MET A 16 -5.48 -13.41 -26.47
CA MET A 16 -6.58 -14.37 -26.57
C MET A 16 -7.06 -14.82 -25.18
N ALA A 17 -6.13 -15.10 -24.26
CA ALA A 17 -6.45 -15.39 -22.86
C ALA A 17 -7.19 -14.23 -22.18
N ARG A 18 -6.77 -12.98 -22.40
CA ARG A 18 -7.48 -11.80 -21.88
C ARG A 18 -8.88 -11.65 -22.46
N PHE A 19 -9.09 -12.01 -23.73
CA PHE A 19 -10.41 -11.94 -24.37
C PHE A 19 -11.36 -12.99 -23.81
N LEU A 20 -10.90 -14.25 -23.72
CA LEU A 20 -11.62 -15.35 -23.07
C LEU A 20 -11.95 -15.02 -21.60
N GLU A 21 -10.98 -14.50 -20.85
CA GLU A 21 -11.17 -14.08 -19.46
C GLU A 21 -12.25 -12.99 -19.33
N LYS A 22 -12.24 -11.99 -20.22
CA LYS A 22 -13.28 -10.96 -20.27
C LYS A 22 -14.65 -11.54 -20.61
N GLY A 23 -14.72 -12.46 -21.57
CA GLY A 23 -15.95 -13.16 -21.97
C GLY A 23 -16.55 -13.95 -20.82
N MET A 24 -15.76 -14.84 -20.21
CA MET A 24 -16.17 -15.62 -19.03
C MET A 24 -16.64 -14.72 -17.88
N LYS A 25 -15.91 -13.64 -17.57
CA LYS A 25 -16.31 -12.69 -16.52
C LYS A 25 -17.66 -12.06 -16.80
N ARG A 26 -17.95 -11.67 -18.05
CA ARG A 26 -19.24 -11.09 -18.43
C ARG A 26 -20.37 -12.10 -18.28
N SER A 27 -20.19 -13.34 -18.75
CA SER A 27 -21.20 -14.39 -18.62
C SER A 27 -21.46 -14.75 -17.15
N LEU A 28 -20.41 -14.85 -16.34
CA LEU A 28 -20.53 -15.10 -14.90
C LEU A 28 -21.26 -13.96 -14.17
N LEU A 29 -20.92 -12.71 -14.50
CA LEU A 29 -21.61 -11.54 -13.95
C LEU A 29 -23.09 -11.53 -14.34
N ARG A 30 -23.44 -11.87 -15.59
CA ARG A 30 -24.83 -12.02 -16.01
C ARG A 30 -25.54 -13.08 -15.19
N GLY A 31 -24.97 -14.28 -15.05
CA GLY A 31 -25.56 -15.35 -14.24
C GLY A 31 -25.81 -14.94 -12.80
N ILE A 32 -24.84 -14.29 -12.15
CA ILE A 32 -25.00 -13.80 -10.77
C ILE A 32 -26.10 -12.74 -10.66
N ARG A 33 -26.27 -11.88 -11.66
CA ARG A 33 -27.36 -10.89 -11.69
C ARG A 33 -28.75 -11.53 -11.76
N TYR A 34 -28.89 -12.70 -12.37
CA TYR A 34 -30.14 -13.45 -12.39
C TYR A 34 -30.39 -14.22 -11.09
N ILE A 35 -29.32 -14.69 -10.43
CA ILE A 35 -29.43 -15.52 -9.23
C ILE A 35 -29.57 -14.68 -7.95
N VAL A 36 -28.93 -13.50 -7.89
CA VAL A 36 -28.83 -12.71 -6.67
C VAL A 36 -29.54 -11.36 -6.85
N LYS A 37 -30.68 -11.17 -6.17
CA LYS A 37 -31.43 -9.90 -6.18
C LYS A 37 -30.62 -8.76 -5.59
N ALA A 38 -30.67 -7.58 -6.22
CA ALA A 38 -30.06 -6.36 -5.70
C ALA A 38 -30.56 -6.08 -4.26
N PRO A 39 -29.67 -5.73 -3.32
CA PRO A 39 -30.08 -5.41 -1.96
C PRO A 39 -30.87 -4.09 -1.92
N ALA A 40 -31.71 -3.93 -0.89
CA ALA A 40 -32.31 -2.63 -0.61
C ALA A 40 -31.21 -1.61 -0.25
N PRO A 41 -31.31 -0.35 -0.71
CA PRO A 41 -30.44 0.73 -0.26
C PRO A 41 -30.62 0.97 1.24
N GLU A 42 -29.50 1.12 1.96
CA GLU A 42 -29.43 1.35 3.40
C GLU A 42 -28.45 2.51 3.68
N THR A 43 -28.51 3.08 4.88
CA THR A 43 -27.51 4.03 5.38
C THR A 43 -26.64 3.37 6.43
N ILE A 44 -25.47 3.94 6.76
CA ILE A 44 -24.65 3.33 7.82
C ILE A 44 -25.37 3.34 9.18
N ASP A 45 -26.19 4.36 9.41
CA ASP A 45 -26.87 4.58 10.69
C ASP A 45 -28.12 3.70 10.83
N SER A 46 -28.64 3.14 9.73
CA SER A 46 -29.70 2.14 9.77
C SER A 46 -29.18 0.72 10.05
N LEU A 47 -27.86 0.52 10.10
CA LEU A 47 -27.29 -0.79 10.38
C LEU A 47 -27.46 -1.17 11.85
N VAL A 48 -28.12 -2.31 12.10
CA VAL A 48 -28.37 -2.83 13.46
C VAL A 48 -27.67 -4.18 13.65
N GLY A 49 -26.92 -4.32 14.74
CA GLY A 49 -26.29 -5.57 15.16
C GLY A 49 -25.13 -5.99 14.25
N ILE A 50 -24.21 -5.06 13.96
CA ILE A 50 -22.99 -5.37 13.19
C ILE A 50 -21.94 -5.94 14.13
N GLU A 51 -21.78 -7.26 14.13
CA GLU A 51 -20.79 -7.96 14.96
C GLU A 51 -19.68 -8.60 14.11
N LYS A 52 -19.95 -8.94 12.84
CA LYS A 52 -19.00 -9.60 11.95
C LYS A 52 -18.91 -8.89 10.61
N ILE A 53 -17.72 -8.38 10.32
CA ILE A 53 -17.41 -7.64 9.10
C ILE A 53 -16.36 -8.42 8.31
N VAL A 54 -16.51 -8.48 6.99
CA VAL A 54 -15.47 -8.99 6.08
C VAL A 54 -15.06 -7.94 5.07
N ILE A 55 -13.79 -7.58 5.08
CA ILE A 55 -13.18 -6.68 4.10
C ILE A 55 -12.61 -7.51 2.94
N ILE A 56 -13.00 -7.19 1.71
CA ILE A 56 -12.75 -8.02 0.52
C ILE A 56 -11.82 -7.29 -0.44
N ARG A 57 -10.56 -7.76 -0.50
CA ARG A 57 -9.55 -7.25 -1.44
C ARG A 57 -8.58 -8.35 -1.93
N PRO A 58 -9.08 -9.39 -2.64
CA PRO A 58 -8.22 -10.44 -3.18
C PRO A 58 -7.49 -9.97 -4.46
N ASN A 59 -6.44 -9.16 -4.28
CA ASN A 59 -5.60 -8.63 -5.37
C ASN A 59 -4.12 -8.92 -5.11
N PHE A 60 -3.38 -9.34 -6.13
CA PHE A 60 -1.94 -9.64 -6.05
C PHE A 60 -1.02 -8.43 -6.29
N ARG A 61 -1.57 -7.23 -6.54
CA ARG A 61 -0.80 -5.99 -6.69
C ARG A 61 -0.59 -5.34 -5.33
N LEU A 62 0.67 -5.29 -4.88
CA LEU A 62 1.07 -4.75 -3.57
C LEU A 62 0.59 -3.31 -3.35
N GLY A 63 0.82 -2.40 -4.31
CA GLY A 63 0.40 -1.00 -4.18
C GLY A 63 -1.09 -0.85 -3.92
N ASN A 64 -1.93 -1.51 -4.70
CA ASN A 64 -3.39 -1.51 -4.51
C ASN A 64 -3.87 -2.12 -3.19
N ALA A 65 -3.07 -2.96 -2.53
CA ALA A 65 -3.38 -3.50 -1.21
C ALA A 65 -2.97 -2.51 -0.11
N LEU A 66 -1.82 -1.85 -0.27
CA LEU A 66 -1.37 -0.76 0.60
C LEU A 66 -2.36 0.40 0.60
N ILE A 67 -2.77 0.88 -0.58
CA ILE A 67 -3.73 2.00 -0.70
C ILE A 67 -5.01 1.74 0.11
N SER A 68 -5.47 0.48 0.17
CA SER A 68 -6.67 0.10 0.91
C SER A 68 -6.50 -0.07 2.42
N THR A 69 -5.29 -0.03 2.94
CA THR A 69 -5.04 -0.27 4.38
C THR A 69 -5.80 0.67 5.32
N PRO A 70 -6.00 1.98 5.04
CA PRO A 70 -6.71 2.87 5.96
C PRO A 70 -8.17 2.49 6.18
N VAL A 71 -8.78 1.73 5.24
CA VAL A 71 -10.13 1.20 5.41
C VAL A 71 -10.25 0.38 6.69
N ILE A 72 -9.20 -0.38 7.03
CA ILE A 72 -9.25 -1.26 8.21
C ILE A 72 -9.41 -0.44 9.49
N ASP A 73 -8.70 0.69 9.62
CA ASP A 73 -8.82 1.56 10.79
C ASP A 73 -10.18 2.24 10.84
N ALA A 74 -10.68 2.73 9.70
CA ALA A 74 -12.00 3.36 9.65
C ALA A 74 -13.11 2.40 10.10
N PHE A 75 -13.06 1.13 9.71
CA PHE A 75 -14.03 0.13 10.17
C PHE A 75 -13.82 -0.26 11.64
N ARG A 76 -12.57 -0.35 12.12
CA ARG A 76 -12.30 -0.61 13.53
C ARG A 76 -12.76 0.54 14.42
N GLU A 77 -12.62 1.79 13.99
CA GLU A 77 -13.08 2.98 14.69
C GLU A 77 -14.62 3.03 14.75
N ARG A 78 -15.30 2.79 13.62
CA ARG A 78 -16.77 2.80 13.58
C ARG A 78 -17.39 1.60 14.31
N PHE A 79 -16.75 0.43 14.27
CA PHE A 79 -17.25 -0.79 14.91
C PHE A 79 -16.18 -1.42 15.83
N PRO A 80 -15.88 -0.82 17.00
CA PRO A 80 -14.79 -1.26 17.87
C PRO A 80 -14.91 -2.71 18.35
N SER A 81 -16.13 -3.13 18.68
CA SER A 81 -16.45 -4.48 19.19
C SER A 81 -16.64 -5.53 18.09
N ALA A 82 -16.79 -5.12 16.83
CA ALA A 82 -17.02 -6.06 15.74
C ALA A 82 -15.76 -6.86 15.42
N ARG A 83 -15.94 -8.13 15.11
CA ARG A 83 -14.91 -8.96 14.49
C ARG A 83 -14.74 -8.51 13.03
N ILE A 84 -13.52 -8.14 12.66
CA ILE A 84 -13.13 -7.71 11.32
C ILE A 84 -12.23 -8.79 10.71
N ASP A 85 -12.77 -9.50 9.73
CA ASP A 85 -12.02 -10.45 8.93
C ASP A 85 -11.60 -9.81 7.59
N TYR A 86 -10.51 -10.29 7.00
CA TYR A 86 -9.98 -9.75 5.75
C TYR A 86 -9.67 -10.85 4.74
N LEU A 87 -10.28 -10.75 3.56
CA LEU A 87 -9.95 -11.60 2.41
C LEU A 87 -8.82 -10.98 1.58
N ALA A 88 -7.61 -11.44 1.83
CA ALA A 88 -6.36 -11.04 1.18
C ALA A 88 -5.86 -12.09 0.18
N THR A 89 -4.67 -11.87 -0.36
CA THR A 89 -3.89 -12.88 -1.09
C THR A 89 -2.65 -13.26 -0.28
N ASP A 90 -2.09 -14.43 -0.58
CA ASP A 90 -0.79 -14.88 -0.05
C ASP A 90 0.30 -13.80 -0.20
N LYS A 91 0.36 -13.14 -1.35
CA LYS A 91 1.34 -12.10 -1.65
C LYS A 91 1.16 -10.80 -0.85
N THR A 92 -0.07 -10.47 -0.45
CA THR A 92 -0.38 -9.19 0.21
C THR A 92 -0.53 -9.30 1.71
N LEU A 93 -0.69 -10.52 2.26
CA LEU A 93 -0.81 -10.76 3.69
C LEU A 93 0.30 -10.08 4.51
N PRO A 94 1.59 -10.14 4.13
CA PRO A 94 2.64 -9.48 4.91
C PRO A 94 2.42 -7.97 5.09
N LEU A 95 1.77 -7.30 4.14
CA LEU A 95 1.50 -5.86 4.22
C LEU A 95 0.37 -5.51 5.19
N LEU A 96 -0.40 -6.51 5.64
CA LEU A 96 -1.55 -6.35 6.53
C LEU A 96 -1.25 -6.83 7.95
N GLN A 97 -0.04 -7.34 8.22
CA GLN A 97 0.38 -7.70 9.57
C GLN A 97 0.41 -6.45 10.46
N GLN A 98 0.14 -6.64 11.76
CA GLN A 98 0.02 -5.57 12.77
C GLN A 98 -1.19 -4.64 12.56
N ARG A 99 -2.11 -4.95 11.64
CA ARG A 99 -3.37 -4.23 11.47
C ARG A 99 -4.47 -4.83 12.34
N PRO A 100 -5.51 -4.08 12.74
CA PRO A 100 -6.55 -4.54 13.66
C PRO A 100 -7.59 -5.45 12.95
N VAL A 101 -7.09 -6.54 12.35
CA VAL A 101 -7.85 -7.60 11.67
C VAL A 101 -7.79 -8.86 12.52
N ASP A 102 -8.94 -9.44 12.79
CA ASP A 102 -9.07 -10.63 13.64
C ASP A 102 -8.68 -11.91 12.88
N HIS A 103 -9.14 -12.08 11.64
CA HIS A 103 -8.79 -13.25 10.83
C HIS A 103 -8.50 -12.91 9.38
N PHE A 104 -7.48 -13.56 8.84
CA PHE A 104 -7.15 -13.49 7.42
C PHE A 104 -7.62 -14.73 6.67
N TYR A 105 -8.34 -14.50 5.57
CA TYR A 105 -8.63 -15.49 4.56
C TYR A 105 -7.79 -15.22 3.33
N LEU A 106 -7.15 -16.26 2.78
CA LEU A 106 -6.18 -16.09 1.70
C LEU A 106 -6.70 -16.72 0.40
N LEU A 107 -6.73 -15.91 -0.65
CA LEU A 107 -6.85 -16.40 -2.02
C LEU A 107 -5.45 -16.51 -2.63
N SER A 108 -4.92 -17.72 -2.71
CA SER A 108 -3.66 -17.98 -3.41
C SER A 108 -3.86 -17.96 -4.94
N ARG A 109 -2.79 -17.67 -5.70
CA ARG A 109 -2.80 -17.82 -7.16
C ARG A 109 -3.14 -19.23 -7.62
N SER A 110 -2.79 -20.23 -6.83
CA SER A 110 -3.10 -21.64 -7.12
C SER A 110 -4.61 -21.91 -7.15
N ALA A 111 -5.40 -21.17 -6.36
CA ALA A 111 -6.86 -21.28 -6.34
C ALA A 111 -7.52 -20.80 -7.65
N ILE A 112 -6.86 -19.93 -8.42
CA ILE A 112 -7.31 -19.54 -9.76
C ILE A 112 -7.33 -20.76 -10.71
N LEU A 113 -6.38 -21.69 -10.52
CA LEU A 113 -6.26 -22.91 -11.31
C LEU A 113 -7.03 -24.10 -10.69
N ARG A 114 -7.56 -23.93 -9.48
CA ARG A 114 -8.24 -24.97 -8.71
C ARG A 114 -9.59 -24.43 -8.20
N PRO A 115 -10.65 -24.49 -9.03
CA PRO A 115 -11.94 -23.88 -8.71
C PRO A 115 -12.56 -24.42 -7.40
N TRP A 116 -12.28 -25.68 -7.06
CA TRP A 116 -12.69 -26.30 -5.79
C TRP A 116 -12.17 -25.54 -4.56
N GLN A 117 -10.95 -25.00 -4.61
CA GLN A 117 -10.38 -24.23 -3.50
C GLN A 117 -11.13 -22.89 -3.33
N CYS A 118 -11.52 -22.25 -4.43
CA CYS A 118 -12.39 -21.07 -4.39
C CYS A 118 -13.76 -21.39 -3.79
N LEU A 119 -14.35 -22.54 -4.15
CA LEU A 119 -15.63 -23.00 -3.60
C LEU A 119 -15.53 -23.33 -2.10
N THR A 120 -14.48 -24.02 -1.67
CA THR A 120 -14.23 -24.32 -0.25
C THR A 120 -14.03 -23.04 0.55
N LEU A 121 -13.26 -22.09 0.04
CA LEU A 121 -13.07 -20.78 0.65
C LEU A 121 -14.41 -20.04 0.77
N LEU A 122 -15.20 -20.02 -0.30
CA LEU A 122 -16.51 -19.39 -0.30
C LEU A 122 -17.47 -20.03 0.72
N ARG A 123 -17.52 -21.37 0.79
CA ARG A 123 -18.32 -22.10 1.79
C ARG A 123 -17.88 -21.73 3.21
N ARG A 124 -16.56 -21.67 3.46
CA ARG A 124 -16.01 -21.28 4.76
C ARG A 124 -16.40 -19.84 5.14
N LEU A 125 -16.35 -18.91 4.18
CA LEU A 125 -16.77 -17.52 4.39
C LEU A 125 -18.29 -17.42 4.63
N ARG A 126 -19.12 -18.12 3.83
CA ARG A 126 -20.58 -18.18 4.05
C ARG A 126 -20.94 -18.74 5.43
N ALA A 127 -20.19 -19.72 5.92
CA ALA A 127 -20.43 -20.32 7.23
C ALA A 127 -20.21 -19.34 8.39
N GLN A 128 -19.43 -18.26 8.19
CA GLN A 128 -19.23 -17.23 9.23
C GLN A 128 -20.47 -16.37 9.48
N ARG A 129 -21.40 -16.30 8.50
CA ARG A 129 -22.61 -15.47 8.55
C ARG A 129 -22.29 -14.00 8.89
N TYR A 130 -21.55 -13.34 8.00
CA TYR A 130 -21.18 -11.94 8.18
C TYR A 130 -22.40 -11.01 8.14
N ASP A 131 -22.38 -9.97 8.96
CA ASP A 131 -23.38 -8.91 8.94
C ASP A 131 -23.07 -7.91 7.83
N LEU A 132 -21.79 -7.59 7.61
CA LEU A 132 -21.37 -6.61 6.62
C LEU A 132 -20.21 -7.13 5.76
N ALA A 133 -20.40 -7.14 4.44
CA ALA A 133 -19.33 -7.42 3.48
C ALA A 133 -18.91 -6.15 2.74
N VAL A 134 -17.62 -5.81 2.81
CA VAL A 134 -17.07 -4.55 2.30
C VAL A 134 -16.15 -4.81 1.11
N GLN A 135 -16.55 -4.39 -0.09
CA GLN A 135 -15.68 -4.41 -1.26
C GLN A 135 -14.91 -3.11 -1.39
N VAL A 136 -13.60 -3.17 -1.14
CA VAL A 136 -12.75 -1.96 -1.07
C VAL A 136 -12.53 -1.29 -2.43
N SER A 137 -12.61 -2.03 -3.53
CA SER A 137 -12.26 -1.51 -4.86
C SER A 137 -13.38 -1.72 -5.86
N GLY A 138 -13.91 -0.60 -6.35
CA GLY A 138 -14.80 -0.57 -7.50
C GLY A 138 -14.17 -1.19 -8.74
N GLY A 139 -14.99 -1.81 -9.59
CA GLY A 139 -14.57 -2.47 -10.83
C GLY A 139 -13.85 -3.82 -10.68
N SER A 140 -13.59 -4.31 -9.45
CA SER A 140 -13.07 -5.67 -9.26
C SER A 140 -14.19 -6.70 -9.39
N THR A 141 -14.23 -7.41 -10.52
CA THR A 141 -15.20 -8.49 -10.76
C THR A 141 -15.10 -9.61 -9.72
N SER A 142 -13.88 -10.02 -9.34
CA SER A 142 -13.68 -11.08 -8.34
C SER A 142 -14.13 -10.65 -6.96
N GLY A 143 -13.82 -9.42 -6.54
CA GLY A 143 -14.32 -8.85 -5.28
C GLY A 143 -15.84 -8.79 -5.26
N PHE A 144 -16.45 -8.37 -6.37
CA PHE A 144 -17.91 -8.30 -6.50
C PHE A 144 -18.57 -9.66 -6.36
N ILE A 145 -18.09 -10.66 -7.11
CA ILE A 145 -18.61 -12.02 -7.06
C ILE A 145 -18.55 -12.56 -5.63
N VAL A 146 -17.40 -12.42 -4.97
CA VAL A 146 -17.22 -12.92 -3.61
C VAL A 146 -18.14 -12.20 -2.63
N THR A 147 -18.24 -10.87 -2.70
CA THR A 147 -19.12 -10.05 -1.83
C THR A 147 -20.57 -10.53 -1.91
N ARG A 148 -21.07 -10.83 -3.12
CA ARG A 148 -22.44 -11.29 -3.34
C ARG A 148 -22.65 -12.74 -2.90
N LEU A 149 -21.69 -13.61 -3.20
CA LEU A 149 -21.80 -15.02 -2.89
C LEU A 149 -21.52 -15.34 -1.41
N ILE A 150 -20.93 -14.43 -0.62
CA ILE A 150 -20.79 -14.61 0.84
C ILE A 150 -22.15 -14.57 1.55
N GLY A 151 -23.15 -13.89 0.96
CA GLY A 151 -24.49 -13.82 1.55
C GLY A 151 -24.52 -13.07 2.88
N ALA A 152 -23.72 -12.02 3.03
CA ALA A 152 -23.78 -11.14 4.18
C ALA A 152 -25.11 -10.38 4.22
N ARG A 153 -25.58 -10.01 5.43
CA ARG A 153 -26.84 -9.28 5.62
C ARG A 153 -26.83 -7.94 4.89
N TYR A 154 -25.72 -7.22 5.00
CA TYR A 154 -25.46 -5.95 4.35
C TYR A 154 -24.20 -6.04 3.50
N SER A 155 -24.12 -5.18 2.48
CA SER A 155 -22.95 -5.08 1.63
C SER A 155 -22.61 -3.63 1.34
N MET A 156 -21.31 -3.33 1.27
CA MET A 156 -20.80 -1.99 1.05
C MET A 156 -19.75 -2.00 -0.07
N GLY A 157 -19.76 -1.00 -0.94
CA GLY A 157 -18.79 -0.93 -2.04
C GLY A 157 -18.88 0.32 -2.91
N SER A 158 -17.98 0.41 -3.88
CA SER A 158 -17.93 1.57 -4.79
C SER A 158 -18.85 1.43 -6.00
N ARG A 159 -19.45 2.55 -6.41
CA ARG A 159 -20.36 2.67 -7.58
C ARG A 159 -19.72 2.31 -8.94
N LYS A 160 -18.39 2.26 -9.05
CA LYS A 160 -17.69 2.02 -10.34
C LYS A 160 -18.06 0.65 -10.93
N GLY A 161 -18.95 0.64 -11.93
CA GLY A 161 -19.37 -0.52 -12.73
C GLY A 161 -20.46 -1.40 -12.13
N HIS A 162 -20.85 -1.18 -10.88
CA HIS A 162 -21.79 -2.02 -10.11
C HIS A 162 -22.79 -1.17 -9.30
N GLN A 163 -23.36 -0.14 -9.91
CA GLN A 163 -24.38 0.71 -9.26
C GLN A 163 -25.62 -0.09 -8.85
N ARG A 164 -26.13 0.19 -7.64
CA ARG A 164 -27.29 -0.45 -7.01
C ARG A 164 -27.08 -1.92 -6.64
N TRP A 165 -25.84 -2.35 -6.46
CA TRP A 165 -25.52 -3.74 -6.08
C TRP A 165 -24.96 -3.89 -4.66
N TYR A 166 -24.85 -2.79 -3.92
CA TYR A 166 -24.49 -2.77 -2.51
C TYR A 166 -25.62 -2.10 -1.73
N SER A 167 -25.79 -2.50 -0.47
CA SER A 167 -26.71 -1.84 0.46
C SER A 167 -26.25 -0.42 0.72
N ILE A 168 -24.93 -0.25 0.92
CA ILE A 168 -24.29 1.05 1.14
C ILE A 168 -23.28 1.30 0.02
N GLU A 169 -23.35 2.47 -0.61
CA GLU A 169 -22.47 2.84 -1.70
C GLU A 169 -21.51 3.95 -1.29
N SER A 170 -20.28 3.92 -1.82
CA SER A 170 -19.31 5.00 -1.63
C SER A 170 -19.88 6.36 -2.05
N GLU A 171 -19.58 7.40 -1.27
CA GLU A 171 -20.00 8.76 -1.55
C GLU A 171 -18.94 9.54 -2.33
N GLY A 172 -19.38 10.37 -3.28
CA GLY A 172 -18.50 11.17 -4.11
C GLY A 172 -17.88 10.42 -5.29
N LYS A 173 -17.19 11.17 -6.15
CA LYS A 173 -16.43 10.66 -7.28
C LYS A 173 -14.99 11.12 -7.12
N SER A 174 -14.02 10.21 -7.31
CA SER A 174 -12.62 10.60 -7.47
C SER A 174 -11.97 9.91 -8.66
N SER A 175 -11.04 10.66 -9.26
CA SER A 175 -10.07 10.19 -10.23
C SER A 175 -8.83 9.59 -9.58
N HIS A 176 -8.62 9.79 -8.27
CA HIS A 176 -7.46 9.32 -7.52
C HIS A 176 -7.79 8.11 -6.63
N ALA A 177 -6.88 7.13 -6.61
CA ALA A 177 -7.08 5.86 -5.92
C ALA A 177 -7.08 6.01 -4.39
N TYR A 178 -6.38 7.01 -3.85
CA TYR A 178 -6.34 7.24 -2.39
C TYR A 178 -7.68 7.87 -1.94
N ASP A 179 -8.18 8.85 -2.68
CA ASP A 179 -9.49 9.47 -2.41
C ASP A 179 -10.64 8.48 -2.59
N ASP A 180 -10.51 7.48 -3.48
CA ASP A 180 -11.52 6.42 -3.61
C ASP A 180 -11.71 5.66 -2.28
N ILE A 181 -10.66 5.54 -1.46
CA ILE A 181 -10.70 4.91 -0.14
C ILE A 181 -11.39 5.82 0.89
N VAL A 182 -11.07 7.12 0.86
CA VAL A 182 -11.74 8.13 1.69
C VAL A 182 -13.24 8.19 1.34
N ASN A 183 -13.58 8.20 0.05
CA ASN A 183 -14.95 8.20 -0.46
C ASN A 183 -15.73 6.94 -0.07
N LEU A 184 -15.06 5.78 -0.07
CA LEU A 184 -15.66 4.55 0.41
C LEU A 184 -15.98 4.64 1.89
N THR A 185 -15.11 5.23 2.70
CA THR A 185 -15.25 5.26 4.17
C THR A 185 -16.05 6.46 4.68
N ARG A 186 -16.31 7.48 3.85
CA ARG A 186 -17.11 8.67 4.22
C ARG A 186 -18.46 8.33 4.86
N PRO A 187 -19.27 7.38 4.35
CA PRO A 187 -20.52 7.02 4.98
C PRO A 187 -20.37 6.54 6.42
N LEU A 188 -19.20 6.07 6.86
CA LEU A 188 -18.96 5.60 8.23
C LEU A 188 -18.98 6.74 9.27
N GLY A 189 -18.89 8.00 8.85
CA GLY A 189 -18.82 9.15 9.76
C GLY A 189 -17.51 9.27 10.54
N VAL A 190 -16.46 8.55 10.13
CA VAL A 190 -15.13 8.58 10.75
C VAL A 190 -14.08 9.18 9.80
N THR A 191 -13.00 9.67 10.37
CA THR A 191 -11.90 10.23 9.58
C THR A 191 -11.07 9.10 8.98
N CYS A 192 -10.89 9.12 7.66
CA CYS A 192 -10.05 8.14 6.98
C CYS A 192 -8.83 8.82 6.37
N ARG A 193 -7.64 8.31 6.70
CA ARG A 193 -6.38 8.82 6.18
C ARG A 193 -6.34 8.65 4.66
N ASN A 194 -6.06 9.74 3.95
CA ASN A 194 -5.86 9.73 2.50
C ASN A 194 -4.43 9.30 2.10
N ARG A 195 -3.86 8.34 2.81
CA ARG A 195 -2.52 7.80 2.60
C ARG A 195 -2.46 6.39 3.18
N PRO A 196 -1.79 5.43 2.50
CA PRO A 196 -1.65 4.07 3.01
C PRO A 196 -0.93 4.04 4.37
N LEU A 197 -1.03 2.91 5.05
CA LEU A 197 -0.45 2.66 6.37
C LEU A 197 0.25 1.30 6.37
N LEU A 198 1.44 1.25 6.93
CA LEU A 198 2.14 0.00 7.22
C LEU A 198 2.79 0.10 8.59
N GLN A 199 2.45 -0.83 9.49
CA GLN A 199 3.08 -0.90 10.80
C GLN A 199 4.16 -1.99 10.79
N LEU A 200 5.37 -1.58 11.16
CA LEU A 200 6.54 -2.44 11.33
C LEU A 200 6.76 -2.75 12.81
N THR A 201 7.30 -3.93 13.09
CA THR A 201 7.69 -4.31 14.45
C THR A 201 9.06 -3.71 14.78
N GLU A 202 9.37 -3.60 16.07
CA GLU A 202 10.69 -3.15 16.53
C GLU A 202 11.82 -4.07 16.04
N GLN A 203 11.56 -5.38 16.00
CA GLN A 203 12.52 -6.36 15.46
C GLN A 203 12.84 -6.10 13.98
N GLU A 204 11.84 -5.77 13.17
CA GLU A 204 12.06 -5.45 11.76
C GLU A 204 12.91 -4.18 11.59
N ARG A 205 12.65 -3.15 12.41
CA ARG A 205 13.45 -1.91 12.43
C ARG A 205 14.89 -2.15 12.88
N TYR A 206 15.09 -2.99 13.88
CA TYR A 206 16.42 -3.36 14.36
C TYR A 206 17.23 -4.10 13.26
N GLN A 207 16.61 -5.07 12.60
CA GLN A 207 17.23 -5.80 11.49
C GLN A 207 17.56 -4.87 10.31
N ALA A 208 16.67 -3.93 10.00
CA ALA A 208 16.91 -2.91 8.98
C ALA A 208 18.12 -2.02 9.32
N THR A 209 18.22 -1.56 10.56
CA THR A 209 19.35 -0.73 11.03
C THR A 209 20.67 -1.48 10.85
N THR A 210 20.72 -2.75 11.26
CA THR A 210 21.89 -3.62 11.08
C THR A 210 22.24 -3.78 9.60
N LYS A 211 21.23 -3.99 8.75
CA LYS A 211 21.42 -4.13 7.30
C LYS A 211 21.97 -2.86 6.67
N ILE A 212 21.49 -1.69 7.08
CA ILE A 212 21.94 -0.40 6.57
C ILE A 212 23.37 -0.14 7.00
N GLN A 213 23.74 -0.41 8.25
CA GLN A 213 25.13 -0.32 8.70
C GLN A 213 26.05 -1.20 7.85
N GLN A 214 25.65 -2.43 7.54
CA GLN A 214 26.42 -3.30 6.64
C GLN A 214 26.55 -2.73 5.22
N LEU A 215 25.53 -2.07 4.68
CA LEU A 215 25.57 -1.46 3.35
C LEU A 215 26.40 -0.18 3.35
N VAL A 216 26.28 0.65 4.39
CA VAL A 216 26.78 2.03 4.42
C VAL A 216 28.19 2.14 5.03
N ASN A 217 28.60 1.21 5.90
CA ASN A 217 29.93 1.23 6.56
C ASN A 217 31.12 1.06 5.60
N PHE A 218 30.87 0.80 4.31
CA PHE A 218 31.91 0.74 3.28
C PHE A 218 32.43 2.12 2.83
N HIS A 219 31.85 3.23 3.31
CA HIS A 219 32.20 4.57 2.81
C HIS A 219 33.11 5.33 3.77
N SER A 220 34.30 5.70 3.29
CA SER A 220 35.41 6.27 4.08
C SER A 220 35.20 7.71 4.58
N ASN A 221 34.11 8.39 4.19
CA ASN A 221 33.77 9.74 4.64
C ASN A 221 32.24 9.86 4.78
N PRO A 222 31.68 9.98 6.00
CA PRO A 222 30.27 10.31 6.14
C PRO A 222 30.04 11.76 5.68
N PRO A 223 29.13 12.01 4.70
CA PRO A 223 28.68 13.37 4.43
C PRO A 223 27.99 13.93 5.67
N SER A 224 27.91 15.26 5.76
CA SER A 224 27.33 16.02 6.89
C SER A 224 25.89 15.64 7.25
N HIS A 225 25.20 14.90 6.38
CA HIS A 225 23.85 14.36 6.57
C HIS A 225 23.92 12.84 6.78
N SER A 226 23.34 12.37 7.87
CA SER A 226 23.43 10.97 8.35
C SER A 226 22.55 9.96 7.59
N GLY A 227 21.77 10.39 6.59
CA GLY A 227 20.81 9.56 5.85
C GLY A 227 21.30 9.06 4.49
N PHE A 228 20.40 8.39 3.76
CA PHE A 228 20.63 7.97 2.37
C PHE A 228 19.35 8.16 1.52
N ILE A 229 19.56 8.32 0.22
CA ILE A 229 18.49 8.30 -0.79
C ILE A 229 18.27 6.87 -1.27
N ALA A 230 17.04 6.36 -1.17
CA ALA A 230 16.68 5.09 -1.76
C ALA A 230 16.40 5.26 -3.26
N ILE A 231 16.97 4.41 -4.11
CA ILE A 231 16.67 4.36 -5.54
C ILE A 231 16.09 2.99 -5.87
N PHE A 232 14.82 2.93 -6.27
CA PHE A 232 14.21 1.68 -6.73
C PHE A 232 14.11 1.67 -8.25
N VAL A 233 14.84 0.76 -8.92
CA VAL A 233 14.96 0.76 -10.39
C VAL A 233 13.87 -0.02 -11.15
N GLY A 234 12.99 -0.73 -10.41
CA GLY A 234 12.01 -1.63 -11.01
C GLY A 234 10.77 -0.98 -11.61
N GLY A 235 9.85 -1.80 -12.11
CA GLY A 235 8.60 -1.25 -12.66
C GLY A 235 7.78 -2.27 -13.44
N HIS A 236 6.48 -2.00 -13.57
CA HIS A 236 5.58 -2.90 -14.26
C HIS A 236 5.35 -2.47 -15.72
N GLN A 237 5.70 -3.35 -16.67
CA GLN A 237 5.42 -3.18 -18.11
C GLN A 237 5.93 -1.85 -18.68
N ASP A 238 5.00 -1.02 -19.16
CA ASP A 238 5.20 0.25 -19.87
C ASP A 238 5.67 1.41 -18.96
N LYS A 239 5.85 1.14 -17.67
CA LYS A 239 6.35 2.09 -16.66
C LYS A 239 7.85 1.96 -16.38
N ARG A 240 8.51 0.92 -16.92
CA ARG A 240 9.96 0.68 -16.71
C ARG A 240 10.80 1.80 -17.32
N TRP A 241 11.89 2.15 -16.67
CA TRP A 241 12.90 3.05 -17.20
C TRP A 241 14.08 2.26 -17.78
N PRO A 242 14.74 2.74 -18.84
CA PRO A 242 15.87 2.04 -19.47
C PRO A 242 17.07 2.00 -18.53
N LEU A 243 17.93 0.97 -18.66
CA LEU A 243 19.15 0.83 -17.86
C LEU A 243 20.02 2.09 -17.91
N ALA A 244 20.18 2.70 -19.10
CA ALA A 244 20.96 3.92 -19.28
C ALA A 244 20.50 5.05 -18.36
N PHE A 245 19.19 5.21 -18.14
CA PHE A 245 18.67 6.23 -17.22
C PHE A 245 19.17 6.01 -15.79
N TRP A 246 19.14 4.75 -15.31
CA TRP A 246 19.59 4.41 -13.97
C TRP A 246 21.10 4.57 -13.78
N LEU A 247 21.90 4.18 -14.78
CA LEU A 247 23.35 4.38 -14.75
C LEU A 247 23.70 5.86 -14.73
N MET A 248 23.07 6.69 -15.57
CA MET A 248 23.27 8.14 -15.55
C MET A 248 22.83 8.78 -14.23
N LEU A 249 21.74 8.30 -13.61
CA LEU A 249 21.34 8.77 -12.29
C LEU A 249 22.41 8.42 -11.24
N ILE A 250 22.90 7.18 -11.23
CA ILE A 250 23.99 6.73 -10.35
C ILE A 250 25.24 7.62 -10.53
N ASP A 251 25.65 7.89 -11.77
CA ASP A 251 26.77 8.77 -12.07
C ASP A 251 26.57 10.19 -11.53
N ALA A 252 25.36 10.74 -11.69
CA ALA A 252 25.03 12.07 -11.20
C ALA A 252 24.99 12.17 -9.66
N MET A 253 24.59 11.09 -8.97
CA MET A 253 24.61 10.99 -7.50
C MET A 253 26.05 10.92 -6.98
N GLU A 254 26.92 10.12 -7.62
CA GLU A 254 28.35 10.04 -7.29
C GLU A 254 29.05 11.40 -7.46
N ALA A 255 28.82 12.07 -8.60
CA ALA A 255 29.43 13.35 -8.90
C ALA A 255 29.08 14.43 -7.85
N ARG A 256 27.88 14.33 -7.26
CA ARG A 256 27.38 15.23 -6.22
C ARG A 256 27.63 14.75 -4.80
N LYS A 257 28.31 13.61 -4.63
CA LYS A 257 28.65 13.03 -3.33
C LYS A 257 27.42 12.76 -2.46
N ILE A 258 26.28 12.46 -3.09
CA ILE A 258 25.04 12.13 -2.39
C ILE A 258 25.07 10.65 -2.05
N ARG A 259 24.76 10.29 -0.80
CA ARG A 259 24.68 8.90 -0.36
C ARG A 259 23.39 8.25 -0.83
N TYR A 260 23.46 7.05 -1.40
CA TYR A 260 22.28 6.33 -1.89
C TYR A 260 22.40 4.82 -1.75
N VAL A 261 21.24 4.16 -1.76
CA VAL A 261 21.14 2.69 -1.82
C VAL A 261 20.21 2.32 -2.97
N VAL A 262 20.70 1.46 -3.86
CA VAL A 262 19.94 0.95 -5.00
C VAL A 262 19.22 -0.33 -4.60
N PHE A 263 17.91 -0.39 -4.87
CA PHE A 263 17.05 -1.53 -4.61
C PHE A 263 16.49 -2.09 -5.92
N LEU A 264 16.45 -3.42 -6.02
CA LEU A 264 15.89 -4.13 -7.15
C LEU A 264 14.71 -4.99 -6.72
N GLY A 265 13.69 -5.03 -7.57
CA GLY A 265 12.64 -6.03 -7.46
C GLY A 265 13.09 -7.39 -7.99
N PRO A 266 12.39 -8.47 -7.64
CA PRO A 266 12.73 -9.83 -8.08
C PRO A 266 12.56 -10.05 -9.60
N GLU A 267 11.86 -9.15 -10.31
CA GLU A 267 11.63 -9.27 -11.76
C GLU A 267 12.66 -8.47 -12.58
N GLU A 268 13.62 -7.83 -11.90
CA GLU A 268 14.60 -6.90 -12.46
C GLU A 268 15.99 -7.53 -12.61
N PHE A 269 16.09 -8.86 -12.64
CA PHE A 269 17.37 -9.59 -12.67
C PHE A 269 18.33 -9.12 -13.78
N ARG A 270 17.80 -8.67 -14.93
CA ARG A 270 18.59 -8.17 -16.07
C ARG A 270 19.30 -6.84 -15.77
N LEU A 271 18.82 -6.08 -14.80
CA LEU A 271 19.43 -4.82 -14.38
C LEU A 271 20.49 -5.04 -13.29
N LEU A 272 20.50 -6.22 -12.65
CA LEU A 272 21.37 -6.48 -11.50
C LEU A 272 22.85 -6.37 -11.86
N ALA A 273 23.33 -7.20 -12.79
CA ALA A 273 24.76 -7.26 -13.09
C ALA A 273 25.35 -5.93 -13.59
N PRO A 274 24.71 -5.17 -14.51
CA PRO A 274 25.26 -3.87 -14.92
C PRO A 274 25.28 -2.82 -13.79
N ILE A 275 24.25 -2.80 -12.93
CA ILE A 275 24.19 -1.88 -11.78
C ILE A 275 25.24 -2.26 -10.74
N GLU A 276 25.36 -3.55 -10.43
CA GLU A 276 26.37 -4.08 -9.51
C GLU A 276 27.78 -3.74 -9.99
N GLN A 277 28.08 -3.99 -11.27
CA GLN A 277 29.35 -3.63 -11.89
C GLN A 277 29.66 -2.14 -11.75
N ARG A 278 28.66 -1.26 -11.97
CA ARG A 278 28.84 0.18 -11.82
C ARG A 278 29.08 0.58 -10.36
N LEU A 279 28.48 -0.11 -9.40
CA LEU A 279 28.61 0.18 -7.98
C LEU A 279 29.91 -0.33 -7.35
N LEU A 280 30.65 -1.23 -8.00
CA LEU A 280 31.97 -1.69 -7.51
C LEU A 280 32.97 -0.54 -7.30
N SER A 281 32.87 0.54 -8.07
CA SER A 281 33.73 1.73 -7.96
C SER A 281 33.06 2.91 -7.26
N SER A 282 31.86 2.70 -6.70
CA SER A 282 31.08 3.75 -6.04
C SER A 282 31.68 4.13 -4.69
N ARG A 283 31.67 5.44 -4.37
CA ARG A 283 32.11 5.96 -3.07
C ARG A 283 30.96 6.38 -2.16
N TYR A 284 29.73 6.44 -2.68
CA TYR A 284 28.55 6.91 -1.94
C TYR A 284 27.33 6.00 -2.08
N GLY A 285 27.41 5.00 -2.94
CA GLY A 285 26.34 4.13 -3.37
C GLY A 285 26.56 2.69 -2.95
N SER A 286 25.47 2.01 -2.63
CA SER A 286 25.50 0.57 -2.37
C SER A 286 24.32 -0.14 -2.99
N LEU A 287 24.53 -1.42 -3.29
CA LEU A 287 23.48 -2.29 -3.80
C LEU A 287 22.84 -3.05 -2.66
N CYS A 288 21.54 -2.88 -2.45
CA CYS A 288 20.80 -3.76 -1.56
C CYS A 288 20.24 -4.95 -2.37
N PRO A 289 20.60 -6.20 -2.01
CA PRO A 289 20.02 -7.37 -2.65
C PRO A 289 18.49 -7.43 -2.41
N PRO A 290 17.73 -8.17 -3.24
CA PRO A 290 16.30 -8.33 -3.04
C PRO A 290 15.95 -8.86 -1.64
N LEU A 291 15.03 -8.18 -0.96
CA LEU A 291 14.58 -8.54 0.39
C LEU A 291 13.11 -8.98 0.38
N PRO A 292 12.69 -9.83 1.35
CA PRO A 292 11.28 -9.98 1.66
C PRO A 292 10.61 -8.63 1.90
N ILE A 293 9.35 -8.49 1.49
CA ILE A 293 8.69 -7.17 1.37
C ILE A 293 8.70 -6.35 2.68
N ARG A 294 8.57 -6.99 3.84
CA ARG A 294 8.60 -6.30 5.13
C ARG A 294 10.00 -5.89 5.57
N HIS A 295 11.02 -6.69 5.27
CA HIS A 295 12.42 -6.29 5.48
C HIS A 295 12.81 -5.14 4.54
N PHE A 296 12.35 -5.18 3.28
CA PHE A 296 12.50 -4.04 2.37
C PHE A 296 11.81 -2.79 2.91
N ALA A 297 10.57 -2.93 3.40
CA ALA A 297 9.84 -1.82 4.03
C ALA A 297 10.62 -1.22 5.21
N ALA A 298 11.16 -2.05 6.10
CA ALA A 298 11.92 -1.59 7.25
C ALA A 298 13.24 -0.89 6.88
N VAL A 299 13.94 -1.37 5.85
CA VAL A 299 15.12 -0.66 5.32
C VAL A 299 14.71 0.65 4.66
N LEU A 300 13.60 0.66 3.93
CA LEU A 300 13.07 1.84 3.27
C LEU A 300 12.60 2.92 4.26
N GLU A 301 12.05 2.55 5.41
CA GLU A 301 11.61 3.47 6.50
C GLU A 301 12.77 4.37 6.98
N GLN A 302 14.02 3.95 6.83
CA GLN A 302 15.20 4.73 7.23
C GLN A 302 15.78 5.61 6.11
N ALA A 303 15.21 5.54 4.90
CA ALA A 303 15.62 6.41 3.80
C ALA A 303 15.05 7.82 4.00
N GLN A 304 15.80 8.85 3.61
CA GLN A 304 15.28 10.23 3.63
C GLN A 304 14.25 10.45 2.52
N LEU A 305 14.42 9.74 1.40
CA LEU A 305 13.67 9.94 0.18
C LEU A 305 13.77 8.68 -0.69
N LEU A 306 12.68 8.33 -1.37
CA LEU A 306 12.66 7.29 -2.39
C LEU A 306 12.51 7.88 -3.80
N VAL A 307 13.49 7.63 -4.67
CA VAL A 307 13.36 7.83 -6.12
C VAL A 307 12.90 6.53 -6.76
N THR A 308 11.72 6.53 -7.38
CA THR A 308 11.12 5.29 -7.92
C THR A 308 10.18 5.57 -9.09
N PRO A 309 10.01 4.62 -10.03
CA PRO A 309 8.88 4.64 -10.95
C PRO A 309 7.55 4.39 -10.22
N ASP A 310 6.43 4.71 -10.85
CA ASP A 310 5.09 4.31 -10.38
C ASP A 310 4.99 2.77 -10.30
N SER A 311 5.20 2.27 -9.08
CA SER A 311 5.25 0.86 -8.74
C SER A 311 4.92 0.64 -7.26
N GLY A 312 4.87 -0.63 -6.82
CA GLY A 312 4.54 -0.98 -5.43
C GLY A 312 5.35 -0.24 -4.36
N PRO A 313 6.70 -0.15 -4.49
CA PRO A 313 7.56 0.58 -3.55
C PRO A 313 7.19 2.06 -3.33
N MET A 314 6.66 2.75 -4.34
CA MET A 314 6.17 4.12 -4.19
C MET A 314 5.08 4.22 -3.12
N HIS A 315 4.11 3.30 -3.14
CA HIS A 315 3.06 3.23 -2.14
C HIS A 315 3.56 2.70 -0.80
N LEU A 316 4.65 1.93 -0.80
CA LEU A 316 5.27 1.42 0.42
C LEU A 316 5.97 2.55 1.16
N ALA A 317 6.74 3.39 0.46
CA ALA A 317 7.30 4.62 1.01
C ALA A 317 6.18 5.53 1.56
N ALA A 318 5.10 5.70 0.79
CA ALA A 318 3.96 6.46 1.28
C ALA A 318 3.34 5.87 2.56
N ALA A 319 3.31 4.54 2.69
CA ALA A 319 2.77 3.88 3.88
C ALA A 319 3.65 4.02 5.13
N LEU A 320 4.92 4.38 4.93
CA LEU A 320 5.96 4.58 5.95
C LEU A 320 6.28 6.06 6.17
N ASP A 321 5.54 6.97 5.53
CA ASP A 321 5.78 8.40 5.57
C ASP A 321 7.18 8.84 5.09
N VAL A 322 7.78 8.02 4.22
CA VAL A 322 9.01 8.35 3.48
C VAL A 322 8.64 9.18 2.26
N ALA A 323 9.32 10.31 2.07
CA ALA A 323 9.15 11.18 0.92
C ALA A 323 9.40 10.41 -0.39
N THR A 324 8.71 10.79 -1.48
CA THR A 324 8.88 10.13 -2.78
C THR A 324 9.14 11.09 -3.92
N ILE A 325 10.12 10.78 -4.79
CA ILE A 325 10.19 11.30 -6.16
C ILE A 325 9.64 10.21 -7.09
N SER A 326 8.43 10.44 -7.59
CA SER A 326 7.70 9.53 -8.46
C SER A 326 8.02 9.81 -9.94
N LEU A 327 8.72 8.89 -10.59
CA LEU A 327 9.10 8.99 -12.01
C LEU A 327 7.97 8.46 -12.90
N VAL A 328 7.17 9.37 -13.46
CA VAL A 328 5.94 9.04 -14.18
C VAL A 328 6.14 9.03 -15.69
N ARG A 329 5.76 7.93 -16.36
CA ARG A 329 5.79 7.81 -17.84
C ARG A 329 4.40 7.77 -18.51
N GLN A 330 3.37 7.43 -17.75
CA GLN A 330 2.02 7.12 -18.24
C GLN A 330 0.98 7.98 -17.51
N LYS A 331 0.06 8.63 -18.23
CA LYS A 331 -0.90 9.59 -17.63
C LYS A 331 -1.83 8.91 -16.61
N LYS A 332 -2.20 7.65 -16.85
CA LYS A 332 -2.99 6.81 -15.93
C LYS A 332 -2.34 6.61 -14.54
N SER A 333 -1.03 6.80 -14.44
CA SER A 333 -0.25 6.67 -13.20
C SER A 333 -0.54 7.79 -12.21
N LEU A 334 -0.91 8.98 -12.72
CA LEU A 334 -1.19 10.17 -11.91
C LEU A 334 -2.38 9.95 -10.95
N ALA A 335 -3.23 8.95 -11.22
CA ALA A 335 -4.31 8.53 -10.33
C ALA A 335 -3.84 7.74 -9.10
N PHE A 336 -2.54 7.41 -9.01
CA PHE A 336 -1.98 6.52 -7.98
C PHE A 336 -0.78 7.13 -7.25
N VAL A 337 -0.20 8.22 -7.75
CA VAL A 337 0.99 8.81 -7.13
C VAL A 337 0.66 9.44 -5.77
N PRO A 338 1.54 9.31 -4.76
CA PRO A 338 1.43 10.08 -3.52
C PRO A 338 1.41 11.60 -3.81
N ARG A 339 0.73 12.37 -2.95
CA ARG A 339 0.48 13.82 -3.15
C ARG A 339 0.66 14.64 -1.86
N GLU A 340 1.43 14.16 -0.88
CA GLU A 340 1.71 14.97 0.31
C GLU A 340 2.82 15.99 0.05
N ALA A 341 3.04 16.93 0.98
CA ALA A 341 3.92 18.08 0.79
C ALA A 341 5.35 17.71 0.38
N ASN A 342 5.86 16.58 0.90
CA ASN A 342 7.22 16.11 0.62
C ASN A 342 7.28 15.13 -0.58
N ASP A 343 6.15 14.84 -1.23
CA ASP A 343 6.10 14.00 -2.43
C ASP A 343 6.26 14.86 -3.69
N THR A 344 7.14 14.46 -4.59
CA THR A 344 7.40 15.11 -5.87
C THR A 344 7.04 14.19 -7.02
N ILE A 345 6.33 14.73 -8.02
CA ILE A 345 5.93 14.00 -9.23
C ILE A 345 6.71 14.56 -10.40
N LEU A 346 7.52 13.73 -11.05
CA LEU A 346 8.28 14.14 -12.23
C LEU A 346 7.76 13.39 -13.46
N TRP A 347 7.26 14.15 -14.44
CA TRP A 347 6.76 13.60 -15.70
C TRP A 347 7.89 13.46 -16.71
N ARG A 348 8.28 12.21 -17.01
CA ARG A 348 9.36 11.87 -17.95
C ARG A 348 10.61 12.77 -17.80
N PRO A 349 11.14 12.94 -16.58
CA PRO A 349 12.22 13.89 -16.33
C PRO A 349 13.54 13.47 -16.99
N GLU A 350 14.39 14.48 -17.18
CA GLU A 350 15.82 14.29 -17.36
C GLU A 350 16.53 14.10 -16.01
N ILE A 351 17.79 13.65 -16.03
CA ILE A 351 18.55 13.37 -14.81
C ILE A 351 18.79 14.64 -13.99
N SER A 352 19.05 15.78 -14.64
CA SER A 352 19.19 17.09 -13.99
C SER A 352 17.98 17.41 -13.11
N THR A 353 16.77 17.28 -13.65
CA THR A 353 15.52 17.53 -12.93
C THR A 353 15.33 16.58 -11.75
N VAL A 354 15.72 15.30 -11.88
CA VAL A 354 15.65 14.35 -10.76
C VAL A 354 16.58 14.78 -9.64
N ILE A 355 17.79 15.21 -9.97
CA ILE A 355 18.80 15.64 -9.00
C ILE A 355 18.40 16.95 -8.31
N GLU A 356 17.88 17.92 -9.06
CA GLU A 356 17.32 19.16 -8.50
C GLU A 356 16.20 18.87 -7.50
N ALA A 357 15.30 17.94 -7.83
CA ALA A 357 14.25 17.51 -6.92
C ALA A 357 14.79 16.82 -5.66
N ILE A 358 15.87 16.04 -5.76
CA ILE A 358 16.53 15.44 -4.59
C ILE A 358 17.07 16.53 -3.67
N HIS A 359 17.78 17.52 -4.21
CA HIS A 359 18.31 18.63 -3.42
C HIS A 359 17.19 19.44 -2.77
N ALA A 360 16.17 19.85 -3.52
CA ALA A 360 15.04 20.60 -2.99
C ALA A 360 14.34 19.86 -1.83
N ASN A 361 14.23 18.53 -1.93
CA ASN A 361 13.64 17.72 -0.86
C ASN A 361 14.55 17.68 0.38
N LEU A 362 15.85 17.46 0.21
CA LEU A 362 16.83 17.45 1.30
C LEU A 362 16.89 18.80 2.03
N ASP A 363 16.89 19.91 1.28
CA ASP A 363 16.90 21.27 1.84
C ASP A 363 15.61 21.57 2.61
N GLY A 364 14.46 21.17 2.07
CA GLY A 364 13.16 21.29 2.74
C GLY A 364 13.08 20.49 4.04
N GLN A 365 13.65 19.28 4.07
CA GLN A 365 13.74 18.46 5.29
C GLN A 365 14.69 19.08 6.34
N ALA A 366 15.80 19.68 5.90
CA ALA A 366 16.72 20.38 6.79
C ALA A 366 16.06 21.62 7.44
N ALA A 367 15.26 22.37 6.68
CA ALA A 367 14.54 23.55 7.18
C ALA A 367 13.39 23.22 8.14
N THR A 368 12.81 22.02 8.05
CA THR A 368 11.68 21.56 8.90
C THR A 368 12.11 20.79 10.14
N THR A 369 13.40 20.46 10.29
CA THR A 369 13.95 19.84 11.50
C THR A 369 14.21 20.94 12.54
N PRO A 370 13.41 21.08 13.62
CA PRO A 370 13.80 21.99 14.71
C PRO A 370 15.01 21.37 15.40
N ALA A 371 15.99 22.21 15.75
CA ALA A 371 17.10 21.83 16.62
C ALA A 371 16.56 21.33 17.98
N LEU A 372 16.35 20.03 18.13
CA LEU A 372 16.11 19.36 19.41
C LEU A 372 17.02 18.14 19.51
N ALA A 373 18.32 18.43 19.65
CA ALA A 373 19.23 17.57 20.37
C ALA A 373 19.18 17.98 21.86
N VAL A 374 18.14 17.56 22.59
CA VAL A 374 18.22 17.39 24.06
C VAL A 374 17.32 16.23 24.46
N SER A 375 17.94 15.26 25.15
CA SER A 375 17.34 14.10 25.78
C SER A 375 16.07 14.43 26.58
N VAL A 376 15.00 13.66 26.39
CA VAL A 376 13.97 13.49 27.43
C VAL A 376 13.64 12.01 27.56
N THR A 377 14.10 11.47 28.68
CA THR A 377 13.78 10.16 29.23
C THR A 377 12.28 10.00 29.47
N ASN A 378 11.79 8.78 29.24
CA ASN A 378 10.50 8.25 29.69
C ASN A 378 10.11 8.69 31.12
N ASN A 379 8.88 9.17 31.29
CA ASN A 379 8.03 8.72 32.38
C ASN A 379 6.54 9.07 32.15
N PRO A 380 5.60 8.17 32.50
CA PRO A 380 4.16 8.40 32.37
C PRO A 380 3.65 9.27 33.53
N ARG A 381 2.79 10.26 33.24
CA ARG A 381 2.12 11.06 34.27
C ARG A 381 1.06 10.23 35.02
N PRO A 382 1.01 10.30 36.36
CA PRO A 382 -0.04 9.67 37.15
C PRO A 382 -1.31 10.52 37.22
N CYS A 383 -2.42 9.81 37.39
CA CYS A 383 -3.77 10.30 37.65
C CYS A 383 -3.79 11.18 38.92
N VAL A 384 -4.33 12.40 38.81
CA VAL A 384 -4.54 13.30 39.96
C VAL A 384 -5.94 13.07 40.51
N THR A 385 -5.99 12.46 41.69
CA THR A 385 -7.15 12.47 42.59
C THR A 385 -7.18 13.80 43.36
N THR A 386 -8.32 14.47 43.36
CA THR A 386 -8.60 15.62 44.23
C THR A 386 -9.14 15.16 45.58
N PRO A 387 -8.69 15.71 46.73
CA PRO A 387 -9.37 15.56 48.01
C PRO A 387 -10.31 16.76 48.29
N PRO A 388 -11.33 16.59 49.14
CA PRO A 388 -12.31 17.64 49.47
C PRO A 388 -11.91 18.38 50.76
N SER A 389 -12.24 19.67 50.85
CA SER A 389 -12.27 20.53 52.07
C SER A 389 -12.43 21.99 51.61
N VAL A 390 -13.15 22.94 52.22
CA VAL A 390 -13.88 23.07 53.49
C VAL A 390 -14.81 24.29 53.31
N VAL A 391 -15.96 24.22 53.97
CA VAL A 391 -16.96 25.29 54.15
C VAL A 391 -16.35 26.48 54.90
N HIS A 392 -16.57 27.70 54.41
CA HIS A 392 -16.60 28.89 55.27
C HIS A 392 -17.79 29.79 54.94
N THR A 393 -18.58 30.00 55.98
CA THR A 393 -19.69 30.95 56.17
C THR A 393 -19.19 32.40 56.36
N TYR A 394 -20.17 33.32 56.38
CA TYR A 394 -20.21 34.76 56.69
C TYR A 394 -20.57 35.61 55.46
N SER A 395 -21.84 35.99 55.23
CA SER A 395 -22.69 36.96 55.95
C SER A 395 -22.22 38.41 55.79
N SER A 396 -22.80 39.13 54.82
CA SER A 396 -23.50 40.43 54.95
C SER A 396 -24.11 40.78 53.61
#